data_AF-A0A7G1IAU2-F1
#
_entry.id   AF-A0A7G1IAU2-F1
#
_cell.length_a   1.000
_cell.length_b   1.000
_cell.length_c   1.000
_cell.angle_alpha   90.00
_cell.angle_beta   90.00
_cell.angle_gamma   90.00
#
_symmetry.space_group_name_H-M   'P 1'
#
loop_
_entity.id
_entity.type
_entity.pdbx_description
1 polymer ?
#
loop_
_entity_poly.entity_id
_entity_poly.type
_entity_poly.pdbx_seq_one_letter_code
_entity_poly.pdbx_strand_id
1 'polypeptide(L)'
;MAYDGQLIDDARLVVAVARTAAQHGARILTYVGASNATGTSARLTDQRSGQSFDVSARAVISAAGVWGGQIDPSLKLRPSRGTHLVFDADVFGNPTAALTIPIPGELNRFVFAMPEQLGRVYLGLTDEDAPGPIPDVPEPSSQEIMFLLDTVNTALATKLETTDVIGTYAGLRPLIDTGEGRTADVSRDHAVVESPSG
;
A
#
# COMPACT_ATOMS: atom_id res chain seq x y z
N MET A 1 -23.09 5.29 14.11
CA MET A 1 -22.44 5.09 12.80
C MET A 1 -21.42 6.19 12.64
N ALA A 2 -20.14 5.83 12.54
CA ALA A 2 -19.09 6.78 12.15
C ALA A 2 -19.02 6.77 10.62
N TYR A 3 -18.79 7.93 10.02
CA TYR A 3 -18.51 8.07 8.59
C TYR A 3 -17.05 8.46 8.47
N ASP A 4 -16.24 7.60 7.85
CA ASP A 4 -14.77 7.71 7.80
C ASP A 4 -14.24 8.20 6.44
N GLY A 5 -15.13 8.47 5.47
CA GLY A 5 -14.76 8.87 4.13
C GLY A 5 -14.33 7.70 3.24
N GLN A 6 -14.85 6.49 3.51
CA GLN A 6 -14.59 5.23 2.78
C GLN A 6 -14.21 5.44 1.30
N LEU A 7 -12.95 5.13 0.99
CA LEU A 7 -12.45 5.04 -0.37
C LEU A 7 -12.74 3.62 -0.88
N ILE A 8 -13.75 3.50 -1.73
CA ILE A 8 -14.24 2.20 -2.22
C ILE A 8 -13.29 1.56 -3.24
N ASP A 9 -12.60 2.37 -4.05
CA ASP A 9 -11.70 1.87 -5.09
C ASP A 9 -10.52 2.84 -5.27
N ASP A 10 -9.40 2.48 -4.63
CA ASP A 10 -8.16 3.24 -4.62
C ASP A 10 -7.48 3.25 -6.00
N ALA A 11 -7.47 2.12 -6.70
CA ALA A 11 -6.93 2.00 -8.04
C ALA A 11 -7.67 2.91 -9.03
N ARG A 12 -9.01 2.94 -9.00
CA ARG A 12 -9.80 3.82 -9.86
C ARG A 12 -9.64 5.28 -9.51
N LEU A 13 -9.38 5.63 -8.25
CA LEU A 13 -9.01 6.99 -7.88
C LEU A 13 -7.72 7.41 -8.58
N VAL A 14 -6.67 6.58 -8.53
CA VAL A 14 -5.39 6.85 -9.22
C VAL A 14 -5.59 6.98 -10.74
N VAL A 15 -6.34 6.06 -11.34
CA VAL A 15 -6.66 6.10 -12.78
C VAL A 15 -7.45 7.37 -13.13
N ALA A 16 -8.40 7.78 -12.29
CA ALA A 16 -9.16 9.00 -12.49
C ALA A 16 -8.24 10.24 -12.46
N VAL A 17 -7.33 10.33 -11.50
CA VAL A 17 -6.33 11.43 -11.43
C VAL A 17 -5.46 11.47 -12.68
N ALA A 18 -4.93 10.33 -13.13
CA ALA A 18 -4.10 10.25 -14.33
C ALA A 18 -4.88 10.67 -15.60
N ARG A 19 -6.14 10.25 -15.72
CA ARG A 19 -7.01 10.65 -16.84
C ARG A 19 -7.33 12.14 -16.83
N THR A 20 -7.59 12.72 -15.66
CA THR A 20 -7.79 14.16 -15.51
C THR A 20 -6.53 14.92 -15.91
N ALA A 21 -5.35 14.50 -15.47
CA ALA A 21 -4.09 15.12 -15.88
C ALA A 21 -3.90 15.07 -17.41
N ALA A 22 -4.22 13.93 -18.04
CA ALA A 22 -4.17 13.79 -19.50
C ALA A 22 -5.14 14.74 -20.22
N GLN A 23 -6.34 14.96 -19.67
CA GLN A 23 -7.30 15.95 -20.20
C GLN A 23 -6.76 17.38 -20.15
N HIS A 24 -5.87 17.67 -19.20
CA HIS A 24 -5.16 18.94 -19.08
C HIS A 24 -3.82 18.98 -19.85
N GLY A 25 -3.54 17.99 -20.69
CA GLY A 25 -2.38 17.97 -21.58
C GLY A 25 -1.14 17.24 -21.05
N ALA A 26 -1.22 16.58 -19.88
CA ALA A 26 -0.13 15.75 -19.39
C ALA A 26 0.08 14.52 -20.30
N ARG A 27 1.36 14.12 -20.46
CA ARG A 27 1.72 12.84 -21.08
C ARG A 27 1.83 11.78 -19.98
N ILE A 28 0.97 10.77 -20.02
CA ILE A 28 1.01 9.64 -19.08
C ILE A 28 1.66 8.45 -19.76
N LEU A 29 2.82 8.02 -19.25
CA LEU A 29 3.60 6.90 -19.77
C LEU A 29 3.60 5.76 -18.74
N THR A 30 2.81 4.72 -18.99
CA THR A 30 2.84 3.48 -18.22
C THR A 30 3.91 2.53 -18.75
N TYR A 31 4.39 1.59 -17.93
CA TYR A 31 5.48 0.66 -18.29
C TYR A 31 6.82 1.37 -18.60
N VAL A 32 6.99 2.61 -18.14
CA VAL A 32 8.23 3.37 -18.28
C VAL A 32 8.85 3.56 -16.90
N GLY A 33 10.03 2.98 -16.70
CA GLY A 33 10.83 3.16 -15.49
C GLY A 33 11.69 4.42 -15.60
N ALA A 34 11.91 5.11 -14.48
CA ALA A 34 12.83 6.25 -14.38
C ALA A 34 14.06 5.86 -13.57
N SER A 35 15.23 6.29 -14.03
CA SER A 35 16.51 6.16 -13.33
C SER A 35 17.38 7.39 -13.58
N ASN A 36 18.46 7.53 -12.80
CA ASN A 36 19.40 8.66 -12.91
C ASN A 36 18.68 10.02 -12.93
N ALA A 37 17.69 10.19 -12.04
CA ALA A 37 16.93 11.43 -11.94
C ALA A 37 17.73 12.49 -11.16
N THR A 38 17.62 13.73 -11.62
CA THR A 38 18.07 14.96 -10.93
C THR A 38 16.92 15.95 -10.95
N GLY A 39 17.08 17.13 -10.33
CA GLY A 39 16.07 18.18 -10.37
C GLY A 39 15.67 18.66 -11.77
N THR A 40 16.47 18.37 -12.80
CA THR A 40 16.27 18.88 -14.16
C THR A 40 16.29 17.82 -15.25
N SER A 41 16.49 16.55 -14.91
CA SER A 41 16.53 15.48 -15.91
C SER A 41 16.23 14.10 -15.33
N ALA A 42 15.83 13.17 -16.19
CA ALA A 42 15.75 11.76 -15.85
C ALA A 42 15.98 10.88 -17.09
N ARG A 43 16.53 9.69 -16.89
CA ARG A 43 16.57 8.65 -17.92
C ARG A 43 15.32 7.79 -17.82
N LEU A 44 14.58 7.68 -18.91
CA LEU A 44 13.37 6.89 -19.01
C LEU A 44 13.64 5.63 -19.83
N THR A 45 13.10 4.49 -19.40
CA THR A 45 13.21 3.21 -20.11
C THR A 45 11.85 2.54 -20.23
N ASP A 46 11.40 2.32 -21.46
CA ASP A 46 10.22 1.52 -21.75
C ASP A 46 10.54 0.04 -21.46
N GLN A 47 9.88 -0.52 -20.45
CA GLN A 47 10.10 -1.88 -19.98
C GLN A 47 9.56 -2.94 -20.94
N ARG A 48 8.77 -2.57 -21.95
CA ARG A 48 8.28 -3.50 -22.97
C ARG A 48 9.25 -3.66 -24.14
N SER A 49 9.88 -2.57 -24.56
CA SER A 49 10.82 -2.56 -25.70
C SER A 49 12.29 -2.58 -25.27
N GLY A 50 12.59 -2.20 -24.03
CA GLY A 50 13.95 -1.98 -23.54
C GLY A 50 14.59 -0.68 -24.04
N GLN A 51 13.87 0.15 -24.80
CA GLN A 51 14.42 1.41 -25.30
C GLN A 51 14.48 2.45 -24.20
N SER A 52 15.60 3.17 -24.13
CA SER A 52 15.81 4.27 -23.20
C SER A 52 16.03 5.61 -23.91
N PHE A 53 15.59 6.69 -23.28
CA PHE A 53 15.83 8.06 -23.71
C PHE A 53 15.93 8.98 -22.50
N ASP A 54 16.64 10.09 -22.66
CA ASP A 54 16.81 11.09 -21.60
C ASP A 54 15.80 12.24 -21.80
N VAL A 55 15.23 12.74 -20.71
CA VAL A 55 14.31 13.87 -20.70
C VAL A 55 14.89 14.99 -19.84
N SER A 56 14.83 16.21 -20.34
CA SER A 56 15.10 17.42 -19.57
C SER A 56 13.78 18.06 -19.11
N ALA A 57 13.76 18.56 -17.88
CA ALA A 57 12.62 19.21 -17.25
C ALA A 57 13.08 20.44 -16.46
N ARG A 58 12.12 21.30 -16.10
CA ARG A 58 12.38 22.45 -15.20
C ARG A 58 12.43 22.05 -13.73
N ALA A 59 11.75 20.96 -13.39
CA ALA A 59 11.67 20.35 -12.08
C ALA A 59 11.35 18.87 -12.26
N VAL A 60 11.84 18.02 -11.36
CA VAL A 60 11.49 16.60 -11.28
C VAL A 60 10.94 16.33 -9.89
N ILE A 61 9.79 15.65 -9.84
CA ILE A 61 9.16 15.24 -8.58
C ILE A 61 9.25 13.71 -8.49
N SER A 62 9.95 13.21 -7.47
CA SER A 62 9.93 11.78 -7.14
C SER A 62 8.72 11.48 -6.25
N ALA A 63 7.71 10.83 -6.83
CA ALA A 63 6.54 10.31 -6.11
C ALA A 63 6.50 8.77 -6.18
N ALA A 64 7.68 8.13 -6.13
CA ALA A 64 7.86 6.70 -6.40
C ALA A 64 7.52 5.77 -5.20
N GLY A 65 6.80 6.26 -4.20
CA GLY A 65 6.40 5.46 -3.03
C GLY A 65 7.59 4.75 -2.36
N VAL A 66 7.49 3.43 -2.17
CA VAL A 66 8.53 2.63 -1.51
C VAL A 66 9.84 2.59 -2.29
N TRP A 67 9.79 2.82 -3.60
CA TRP A 67 10.97 2.92 -4.45
C TRP A 67 11.64 4.30 -4.39
N GLY A 68 11.13 5.25 -3.60
CA GLY A 68 11.69 6.61 -3.50
C GLY A 68 13.19 6.63 -3.19
N GLY A 69 13.66 5.76 -2.27
CA GLY A 69 15.08 5.63 -1.94
C GLY A 69 15.96 5.07 -3.05
N GLN A 70 15.39 4.42 -4.08
CA GLN A 70 16.12 3.98 -5.28
C GLN A 70 16.31 5.11 -6.29
N ILE A 71 15.43 6.11 -6.27
CA ILE A 71 15.54 7.32 -7.09
C ILE A 71 16.49 8.32 -6.41
N ASP A 72 16.30 8.54 -5.10
CA ASP A 72 17.16 9.39 -4.29
C ASP A 72 17.71 8.62 -3.07
N PRO A 73 18.98 8.19 -3.10
CA PRO A 73 19.61 7.46 -2.00
C PRO A 73 19.72 8.24 -0.67
N SER A 74 19.52 9.56 -0.68
CA SER A 74 19.48 10.38 0.54
C SER A 74 18.17 10.18 1.31
N LEU A 75 17.09 9.77 0.65
CA LEU A 75 15.83 9.42 1.27
C LEU A 75 15.93 8.02 1.90
N LYS A 76 15.95 7.96 3.23
CA LYS A 76 15.91 6.70 3.99
C LYS A 76 14.48 6.30 4.26
N LEU A 77 14.10 5.13 3.72
CA LEU A 77 12.79 4.53 3.90
C LEU A 77 12.92 3.22 4.65
N ARG A 78 11.92 2.91 5.48
CA ARG A 78 11.74 1.65 6.16
C ARG A 78 10.40 1.03 5.76
N PRO A 79 10.38 0.20 4.70
CA PRO A 79 9.15 -0.41 4.23
C PRO A 79 8.45 -1.25 5.31
N SER A 80 7.14 -1.08 5.44
CA SER A 80 6.29 -1.94 6.26
C SER A 80 5.25 -2.63 5.40
N ARG A 81 5.14 -3.96 5.50
CA ARG A 81 4.12 -4.75 4.81
C ARG A 81 2.81 -4.69 5.56
N GLY A 82 1.74 -4.47 4.81
CA GLY A 82 0.37 -4.66 5.26
C GLY A 82 -0.37 -5.67 4.41
N THR A 83 -0.84 -6.72 5.05
CA THR A 83 -1.59 -7.83 4.45
C THR A 83 -3.09 -7.67 4.68
N HIS A 84 -3.89 -8.07 3.68
CA HIS A 84 -5.32 -8.26 3.80
C HIS A 84 -5.74 -9.62 3.22
N LEU A 85 -6.79 -10.20 3.80
CA LEU A 85 -7.47 -11.40 3.31
C LEU A 85 -8.82 -11.01 2.71
N VAL A 86 -9.23 -11.73 1.68
CA VAL A 86 -10.49 -11.53 0.97
C VAL A 86 -11.40 -12.73 1.20
N PHE A 87 -12.65 -12.45 1.53
CA PHE A 87 -13.70 -13.43 1.77
C PHE A 87 -14.94 -13.12 0.94
N ASP A 88 -15.76 -14.14 0.67
CA ASP A 88 -17.17 -13.92 0.32
C ASP A 88 -17.89 -13.31 1.54
N ALA A 89 -18.81 -12.36 1.34
CA ALA A 89 -19.45 -11.67 2.47
C ALA A 89 -20.40 -12.56 3.29
N ASP A 90 -20.86 -13.68 2.73
CA ASP A 90 -21.80 -14.60 3.36
C ASP A 90 -21.22 -15.35 4.55
N VAL A 91 -19.91 -15.65 4.56
CA VAL A 91 -19.22 -16.27 5.71
C VAL A 91 -19.19 -15.34 6.92
N PHE A 92 -19.33 -14.02 6.71
CA PHE A 92 -19.53 -13.01 7.76
C PHE A 92 -21.00 -12.69 8.03
N GLY A 93 -21.95 -13.40 7.41
CA GLY A 93 -23.39 -13.13 7.55
C GLY A 93 -23.88 -11.90 6.78
N ASN A 94 -23.19 -11.52 5.69
CA ASN A 94 -23.47 -10.34 4.85
C ASN A 94 -23.50 -9.02 5.64
N PRO A 95 -22.37 -8.63 6.28
CA PRO A 95 -22.30 -7.43 7.10
C PRO A 95 -22.52 -6.16 6.27
N THR A 96 -23.23 -5.18 6.82
CA THR A 96 -23.45 -3.86 6.21
C THR A 96 -22.62 -2.76 6.85
N ALA A 97 -21.80 -3.11 7.84
CA ALA A 97 -20.92 -2.19 8.56
C ALA A 97 -19.57 -2.87 8.82
N ALA A 98 -18.51 -2.06 8.91
CA ALA A 98 -17.19 -2.55 9.28
C ALA A 98 -17.17 -3.04 10.73
N LEU A 99 -16.45 -4.14 10.96
CA LEU A 99 -16.09 -4.59 12.30
C LEU A 99 -14.70 -4.06 12.63
N THR A 100 -14.53 -3.50 13.82
CA THR A 100 -13.23 -3.07 14.35
C THR A 100 -12.89 -3.96 15.54
N ILE A 101 -11.91 -4.83 15.38
CA ILE A 101 -11.51 -5.84 16.35
C ILE A 101 -10.19 -5.41 16.99
N PRO A 102 -10.12 -5.21 18.32
CA PRO A 102 -8.87 -4.88 19.00
C PRO A 102 -7.90 -6.06 18.91
N ILE A 103 -6.63 -5.76 18.62
CA ILE A 103 -5.58 -6.78 18.65
C ILE A 103 -5.30 -7.12 20.12
N PRO A 104 -5.38 -8.39 20.55
CA PRO A 104 -5.11 -8.78 21.93
C PRO A 104 -3.73 -8.29 22.41
N GLY A 105 -3.70 -7.60 23.54
CA GLY A 105 -2.46 -7.06 24.13
C GLY A 105 -1.99 -5.72 23.57
N GLU A 106 -2.67 -5.16 22.57
CA GLU A 106 -2.39 -3.83 22.02
C GLU A 106 -3.41 -2.79 22.50
N LEU A 107 -2.96 -1.55 22.72
CA LEU A 107 -3.83 -0.48 23.23
C LEU A 107 -4.66 0.20 22.14
N ASN A 108 -4.03 0.52 20.99
CA ASN A 108 -4.61 1.35 19.94
C ASN A 108 -4.42 0.76 18.54
N ARG A 109 -4.35 -0.58 18.44
CA ARG A 109 -4.20 -1.28 17.16
C ARG A 109 -5.38 -2.23 16.95
N PHE A 110 -5.86 -2.26 15.72
CA PHE A 110 -7.09 -2.95 15.35
C PHE A 110 -6.93 -3.70 14.04
N VAL A 111 -7.66 -4.79 13.91
CA VAL A 111 -7.99 -5.44 12.64
C VAL A 111 -9.42 -5.03 12.28
N PHE A 112 -9.64 -4.72 11.02
CA PHE A 112 -10.91 -4.34 10.42
C PHE A 112 -11.39 -5.46 9.51
N ALA A 113 -12.67 -5.81 9.61
CA ALA A 113 -13.38 -6.56 8.58
C ALA A 113 -14.31 -5.58 7.87
N MET A 114 -13.99 -5.21 6.63
CA MET A 114 -14.69 -4.19 5.87
C MET A 114 -15.55 -4.82 4.78
N PRO A 115 -16.88 -4.62 4.78
CA PRO A 115 -17.72 -4.96 3.66
C PRO A 115 -17.34 -4.12 2.43
N GLU A 116 -17.14 -4.80 1.31
CA GLU A 116 -16.65 -4.21 0.08
C GLU A 116 -17.50 -4.59 -1.14
N GLN A 117 -17.17 -3.98 -2.27
CA GLN A 117 -17.85 -4.24 -3.54
C GLN A 117 -17.90 -5.74 -3.88
N LEU A 118 -18.87 -6.11 -4.72
CA LEU A 118 -19.03 -7.47 -5.24
C LEU A 118 -19.32 -8.52 -4.15
N GLY A 119 -19.91 -8.11 -3.02
CA GLY A 119 -20.23 -9.01 -1.93
C GLY A 119 -18.98 -9.61 -1.31
N ARG A 120 -17.98 -8.78 -1.04
CA ARG A 120 -16.69 -9.17 -0.46
C ARG A 120 -16.54 -8.60 0.94
N VAL A 121 -15.71 -9.24 1.73
CA VAL A 121 -15.19 -8.67 2.98
C VAL A 121 -13.67 -8.70 2.93
N TYR A 122 -13.03 -7.55 3.17
CA TYR A 122 -11.59 -7.47 3.33
C TYR A 122 -11.25 -7.44 4.82
N LEU A 123 -10.45 -8.41 5.26
CA LEU A 123 -9.94 -8.50 6.62
C LEU A 123 -8.48 -8.03 6.63
N GLY A 124 -8.18 -6.99 7.39
CA GLY A 124 -6.81 -6.51 7.53
C GLY A 124 -6.67 -5.53 8.69
N LEU A 125 -5.48 -5.09 9.06
CA LEU A 125 -4.25 -5.26 8.33
C LEU A 125 -3.09 -5.57 9.27
N THR A 126 -2.02 -6.10 8.70
CA THR A 126 -0.76 -6.32 9.43
C THR A 126 0.18 -5.13 9.32
N ASP A 127 1.16 -5.07 10.21
CA ASP A 127 2.23 -4.07 10.16
C ASP A 127 3.55 -4.78 10.45
N GLU A 128 4.12 -5.37 9.41
CA GLU A 128 5.33 -6.18 9.48
C GLU A 128 6.51 -5.44 8.85
N ASP A 129 7.65 -5.43 9.53
CA ASP A 129 8.87 -4.88 8.96
C ASP A 129 9.26 -5.67 7.70
N ALA A 130 9.59 -4.97 6.61
CA ALA A 130 9.90 -5.58 5.32
C ALA A 130 11.32 -5.17 4.86
N PRO A 131 12.36 -5.65 5.55
CA PRO A 131 13.75 -5.33 5.20
C PRO A 131 14.18 -6.01 3.91
N GLY A 132 15.18 -5.42 3.26
CA GLY A 132 15.82 -5.98 2.07
C GLY A 132 15.23 -5.47 0.75
N PRO A 133 15.41 -6.24 -0.35
CA PRO A 133 14.93 -5.84 -1.66
C PRO A 133 13.41 -5.68 -1.70
N ILE A 134 12.95 -4.63 -2.38
CA ILE A 134 11.52 -4.38 -2.60
C ILE A 134 11.05 -5.32 -3.74
N PRO A 135 10.13 -6.27 -3.49
CA PRO A 135 9.57 -7.12 -4.53
C PRO A 135 8.59 -6.33 -5.41
N ASP A 136 8.42 -6.77 -6.66
CA ASP A 136 7.38 -6.22 -7.56
C ASP A 136 5.97 -6.51 -7.04
N VAL A 137 5.78 -7.69 -6.43
CA VAL A 137 4.51 -8.11 -5.82
C VAL A 137 4.80 -8.58 -4.39
N PRO A 138 4.45 -7.77 -3.36
CA PRO A 138 4.53 -8.20 -1.97
C PRO A 138 3.53 -9.34 -1.71
N GLU A 139 3.98 -10.39 -1.05
CA GLU A 139 3.13 -11.54 -0.70
C GLU A 139 2.95 -11.64 0.83
N PRO A 140 1.73 -11.96 1.29
CA PRO A 140 1.47 -12.30 2.69
C PRO A 140 2.24 -13.54 3.15
N SER A 141 2.75 -13.52 4.38
CA SER A 141 3.25 -14.74 5.03
C SER A 141 2.11 -15.56 5.64
N SER A 142 2.32 -16.87 5.83
CA SER A 142 1.37 -17.72 6.55
C SER A 142 1.14 -17.26 8.00
N GLN A 143 2.12 -16.62 8.62
CA GLN A 143 2.00 -16.06 9.98
C GLN A 143 1.04 -14.87 10.01
N GLU A 144 1.11 -13.98 9.00
CA GLU A 144 0.17 -12.86 8.87
C GLU A 144 -1.26 -13.31 8.60
N ILE A 145 -1.43 -14.34 7.75
CA ILE A 145 -2.75 -14.94 7.49
C ILE A 145 -3.35 -15.48 8.79
N MET A 146 -2.57 -16.29 9.53
CA MET A 146 -3.01 -16.85 10.81
C MET A 146 -3.29 -15.75 11.83
N PHE A 147 -2.45 -14.73 11.94
CA PHE A 147 -2.66 -13.60 12.83
C PHE A 147 -4.00 -12.90 12.58
N LEU A 148 -4.36 -12.65 11.32
CA LEU A 148 -5.64 -12.00 10.98
C LEU A 148 -6.83 -12.90 11.31
N LEU A 149 -6.74 -14.20 11.00
CA LEU A 149 -7.79 -15.18 11.33
C LEU A 149 -7.96 -15.33 12.84
N ASP A 150 -6.87 -15.48 13.59
CA ASP A 150 -6.89 -15.61 15.05
C ASP A 150 -7.50 -14.35 15.68
N THR A 151 -7.14 -13.16 15.19
CA THR A 151 -7.67 -11.89 15.69
C THR A 151 -9.18 -11.78 15.44
N VAL A 152 -9.65 -11.99 14.21
CA VAL A 152 -11.09 -11.85 13.90
C VAL A 152 -11.94 -12.88 14.64
N ASN A 153 -11.43 -14.10 14.83
CA ASN A 153 -12.11 -15.17 15.53
C ASN A 153 -12.27 -14.92 17.04
N THR A 154 -11.62 -13.90 17.61
CA THR A 154 -11.92 -13.45 18.98
C THR A 154 -13.28 -12.75 19.10
N ALA A 155 -13.82 -12.26 17.99
CA ALA A 155 -15.06 -11.47 17.96
C ALA A 155 -16.24 -12.23 17.30
N LEU A 156 -15.98 -13.29 16.54
CA LEU A 156 -17.01 -14.03 15.81
C LEU A 156 -17.48 -15.26 16.58
N ALA A 157 -18.79 -15.52 16.53
CA ALA A 157 -19.37 -16.76 17.08
C ALA A 157 -19.09 -17.98 16.19
N THR A 158 -19.06 -17.77 14.88
CA THR A 158 -18.66 -18.78 13.90
C THR A 158 -17.22 -18.55 13.51
N LYS A 159 -16.38 -19.58 13.72
CA LYS A 159 -14.96 -19.50 13.43
C LYS A 159 -14.72 -19.55 11.92
N LEU A 160 -13.91 -18.63 11.42
CA LEU A 160 -13.37 -18.63 10.06
C LEU A 160 -12.07 -19.42 10.02
N GLU A 161 -11.88 -20.18 8.94
CA GLU A 161 -10.70 -20.99 8.68
C GLU A 161 -9.98 -20.48 7.41
N THR A 162 -8.76 -20.97 7.18
CA THR A 162 -7.98 -20.63 5.98
C THR A 162 -8.69 -21.02 4.67
N THR A 163 -9.59 -22.00 4.72
CA THR A 163 -10.39 -22.45 3.57
C THR A 163 -11.47 -21.44 3.16
N ASP A 164 -11.83 -20.50 4.04
CA ASP A 164 -12.79 -19.44 3.74
C ASP A 164 -12.14 -18.25 3.01
N VAL A 165 -10.80 -18.20 3.00
CA VAL A 165 -10.03 -17.14 2.33
C VAL A 165 -10.01 -17.42 0.82
N ILE A 166 -10.65 -16.55 0.04
CA ILE A 166 -10.74 -16.68 -1.42
C ILE A 166 -9.68 -15.86 -2.17
N GLY A 167 -8.94 -15.02 -1.45
CA GLY A 167 -7.85 -14.23 -2.01
C GLY A 167 -7.08 -13.48 -0.93
N THR A 168 -5.91 -12.99 -1.30
CA THR A 168 -5.08 -12.17 -0.41
C THR A 168 -4.38 -11.08 -1.22
N TYR A 169 -4.01 -9.99 -0.55
CA TYR A 169 -3.12 -9.00 -1.13
C TYR A 169 -2.25 -8.37 -0.04
N ALA A 170 -1.07 -7.92 -0.43
CA ALA A 170 -0.20 -7.15 0.44
C ALA A 170 0.38 -5.94 -0.29
N GLY A 171 0.66 -4.89 0.47
CA GLY A 171 1.32 -3.68 0.00
C GLY A 171 2.43 -3.26 0.95
N LEU A 172 3.37 -2.46 0.45
CA LEU A 172 4.46 -1.89 1.25
C LEU A 172 4.21 -0.39 1.48
N ARG A 173 4.37 0.04 2.72
CA ARG A 173 4.26 1.44 3.15
C ARG A 173 5.62 2.12 3.07
N PRO A 174 5.74 3.29 2.41
CA PRO A 174 7.00 4.02 2.32
C PRO A 174 7.24 4.87 3.58
N LEU A 175 7.46 4.23 4.73
CA LEU A 175 7.67 4.94 5.98
C LEU A 175 9.03 5.63 5.97
N ILE A 176 9.10 6.88 6.43
CA ILE A 176 10.36 7.59 6.61
C ILE A 176 11.10 6.95 7.77
N ASP A 177 12.36 6.58 7.54
CA ASP A 177 13.17 5.97 8.57
C ASP A 177 13.59 7.01 9.62
N THR A 178 13.01 6.89 10.81
CA THR A 178 13.35 7.70 11.98
C THR A 178 14.29 6.98 12.96
N GLY A 179 14.80 5.79 12.60
CA GLY A 179 15.64 4.95 13.44
C GLY A 179 14.91 3.75 14.07
N GLU A 180 15.17 3.51 15.35
CA GLU A 180 14.72 2.30 16.06
C GLU A 180 13.24 2.34 16.46
N GLY A 181 12.63 1.15 16.61
CA GLY A 181 11.23 0.98 17.03
C GLY A 181 10.46 0.01 16.12
N ARG A 182 9.17 -0.22 16.43
CA ARG A 182 8.26 -0.98 15.57
C ARG A 182 7.77 -0.08 14.44
N THR A 183 7.64 -0.64 13.23
CA THR A 183 7.10 0.10 12.08
C THR A 183 5.68 0.63 12.32
N ALA A 184 4.90 -0.07 13.13
CA ALA A 184 3.57 0.36 13.56
C ALA A 184 3.55 1.69 14.32
N ASP A 185 4.67 2.06 14.96
CA ASP A 185 4.82 3.28 15.77
C ASP A 185 5.44 4.44 14.96
N VAL A 186 5.86 4.20 13.71
CA VAL A 186 6.43 5.23 12.83
C VAL A 186 5.33 6.16 12.30
N SER A 187 5.65 7.45 12.17
CA SER A 187 4.70 8.46 11.68
C SER A 187 4.14 8.09 10.30
N ARG A 188 2.85 8.37 10.12
CA ARG A 188 2.10 8.18 8.87
C ARG A 188 1.86 9.49 8.12
N ASP A 189 2.42 10.60 8.61
CA ASP A 189 2.32 11.89 7.93
C ASP A 189 3.11 11.90 6.62
N HIS A 190 2.66 12.71 5.67
CA HIS A 190 3.38 12.93 4.44
C HIS A 190 4.54 13.90 4.64
N ALA A 191 5.59 13.76 3.84
CA ALA A 191 6.68 14.72 3.77
C ALA A 191 6.95 15.14 2.33
N VAL A 192 7.34 16.41 2.17
CA VAL A 192 7.85 16.96 0.91
C VAL A 192 9.25 17.48 1.23
N VAL A 193 10.25 16.92 0.55
CA VAL A 193 11.66 17.25 0.76
C VAL A 193 12.30 17.58 -0.58
N GLU A 194 13.19 18.57 -0.59
CA GLU A 194 14.02 18.89 -1.75
C GLU A 194 15.30 18.04 -1.69
N SER A 195 15.62 17.36 -2.79
CA SER A 195 16.84 16.55 -2.88
C SER A 195 18.07 17.45 -2.97
N PRO A 196 19.24 17.02 -2.48
CA PRO A 196 20.51 17.69 -2.78
C PRO A 196 20.79 17.83 -4.29
N SER A 197 20.14 17.03 -5.14
CA SER A 197 20.26 17.07 -6.60
C SER A 197 19.25 18.00 -7.30
N GLY A 198 18.48 18.78 -6.53
CA GLY A 198 17.37 19.63 -6.97
C GLY A 198 16.06 18.87 -7.10
#